data_AF-A0A965KR75-F1
#
_entry.id   AF-A0A965KR75-F1
#
_cell.length_a   1.000
_cell.length_b   1.000
_cell.length_c   1.000
_cell.angle_alpha   90.00
_cell.angle_beta   90.00
_cell.angle_gamma   90.00
#
_symmetry.space_group_name_H-M   'P 1'
#
loop_
_entity.id
_entity.type
_entity.pdbx_description
1 polymer ?
#
loop_
_entity_poly.entity_id
_entity_poly.type
_entity_poly.pdbx_seq_one_letter_code
_entity_poly.pdbx_strand_id
1 'polypeptide(L)'
;MKPSIADISKFLDSQGPFDWAVTMNLKKRHPHYQTFLTPQIFEQTGRHYLSLVNKGLFKRQYRYGHTKLNGIFCMELGGLEKRPHLHFAIGSHDKLHKDEILRHLNKACKKIDWVKGDIHIAPYQDKGWLNYLLKTGFSSVVFH
;
A
#
# COMPACT_ATOMS: atom_id res chain seq x y z
N MET A 1 -23.70 2.88 -9.50
CA MET A 1 -24.19 2.34 -8.20
C MET A 1 -22.98 2.24 -7.27
N LYS A 2 -23.02 2.81 -6.06
CA LYS A 2 -21.93 2.62 -5.09
C LYS A 2 -22.05 1.19 -4.51
N PRO A 3 -21.00 0.35 -4.55
CA PRO A 3 -21.08 -1.00 -4.00
C PRO A 3 -21.36 -0.95 -2.49
N SER A 4 -22.12 -1.92 -1.98
CA SER A 4 -22.44 -1.97 -0.55
C SER A 4 -21.19 -2.34 0.27
N ILE A 5 -21.19 -2.02 1.56
CA ILE A 5 -20.08 -2.40 2.47
C ILE A 5 -19.86 -3.92 2.45
N ALA A 6 -20.94 -4.70 2.35
CA ALA A 6 -20.87 -6.16 2.27
C ALA A 6 -20.22 -6.64 0.97
N ASP A 7 -20.52 -6.01 -0.17
CA ASP A 7 -19.89 -6.35 -1.46
C ASP A 7 -18.40 -6.02 -1.46
N ILE A 8 -18.03 -4.90 -0.84
CA ILE A 8 -16.63 -4.47 -0.73
C ILE A 8 -15.87 -5.38 0.23
N SER A 9 -16.46 -5.77 1.36
CA SER A 9 -15.85 -6.76 2.25
C SER A 9 -15.65 -8.09 1.54
N LYS A 10 -16.70 -8.64 0.92
CA LYS A 10 -16.63 -9.90 0.18
C LYS A 10 -15.59 -9.85 -0.95
N PHE A 11 -15.45 -8.70 -1.62
CA PHE A 11 -14.44 -8.49 -2.63
C PHE A 11 -13.02 -8.38 -2.04
N LEU A 12 -12.83 -7.69 -0.92
CA LEU A 12 -11.54 -7.62 -0.24
C LEU A 12 -11.12 -8.98 0.32
N ASP A 13 -12.06 -9.72 0.90
CA ASP A 13 -11.87 -11.09 1.36
C ASP A 13 -11.52 -12.02 0.19
N SER A 14 -12.05 -11.75 -1.01
CA SER A 14 -11.67 -12.49 -2.24
C SER A 14 -10.31 -12.10 -2.81
N GLN A 15 -9.75 -10.93 -2.46
CA GLN A 15 -8.38 -10.55 -2.81
C GLN A 15 -7.32 -11.26 -1.94
N GLY A 16 -7.77 -12.06 -0.98
CA GLY A 16 -6.96 -13.00 -0.23
C GLY A 16 -6.66 -12.51 1.19
N PRO A 17 -6.12 -13.39 2.06
CA PRO A 17 -5.83 -13.00 3.42
C PRO A 17 -4.76 -11.91 3.41
N PHE A 18 -5.12 -10.73 3.88
CA PHE A 18 -4.17 -9.68 4.19
C PHE A 18 -3.67 -9.89 5.63
N ASP A 19 -2.37 -9.78 5.83
CA ASP A 19 -1.74 -9.92 7.15
C ASP A 19 -1.21 -8.60 7.68
N TRP A 20 -0.91 -7.65 6.80
CA TRP A 20 -0.26 -6.39 7.13
C TRP A 20 -1.07 -5.21 6.62
N ALA A 21 -1.27 -4.23 7.50
CA ALA A 21 -1.68 -2.87 7.15
C ALA A 21 -0.44 -1.96 7.20
N VAL A 22 -0.19 -1.22 6.12
CA VAL A 22 0.92 -0.25 6.06
C VAL A 22 0.37 1.13 5.74
N THR A 23 0.69 2.11 6.57
CA THR A 23 0.37 3.53 6.32
C THR A 23 1.66 4.32 6.08
N MET A 24 1.67 5.08 5.01
CA MET A 24 2.84 5.82 4.52
C MET A 24 2.48 7.27 4.25
N ASN A 25 3.15 8.18 4.94
CA ASN A 25 2.96 9.62 4.75
C ASN A 25 3.74 10.07 3.51
N LEU A 26 3.10 10.87 2.65
CA LEU A 26 3.72 11.43 1.46
C LEU A 26 4.03 12.92 1.60
N LYS A 27 5.03 13.37 0.84
CA LYS A 27 5.35 14.78 0.63
C LYS A 27 4.23 15.44 -0.20
N LYS A 28 3.80 16.66 0.18
CA LYS A 28 2.84 17.46 -0.62
C LYS A 28 3.48 18.02 -1.90
N ARG A 29 4.77 18.34 -1.82
CA ARG A 29 5.61 18.88 -2.90
C ARG A 29 6.98 18.20 -2.84
N HIS A 30 7.54 17.90 -4.00
CA HIS A 30 8.90 17.37 -4.08
C HIS A 30 9.93 18.46 -3.69
N PRO A 31 10.97 18.14 -2.90
CA PRO A 31 11.91 19.15 -2.41
C PRO A 31 12.79 19.73 -3.52
N HIS A 32 13.16 18.91 -4.51
CA HIS A 32 14.11 19.28 -5.58
C HIS A 32 13.45 19.65 -6.90
N TYR A 33 12.29 19.07 -7.18
CA TYR A 33 11.55 19.29 -8.41
C TYR A 33 10.33 20.09 -7.96
N GLN A 34 9.97 21.20 -8.60
CA GLN A 34 8.84 22.03 -8.16
C GLN A 34 7.47 21.36 -8.45
N THR A 35 7.41 20.04 -8.30
CA THR A 35 6.31 19.16 -8.62
C THR A 35 5.46 18.90 -7.38
N PHE A 36 4.15 19.07 -7.53
CA PHE A 36 3.18 18.73 -6.51
C PHE A 36 2.74 17.29 -6.63
N LEU A 37 2.28 16.70 -5.53
CA LEU A 37 1.75 15.34 -5.54
C LEU A 37 0.45 15.31 -6.36
N THR A 38 0.42 14.49 -7.40
CA THR A 38 -0.77 14.22 -8.22
C THR A 38 -1.28 12.80 -7.98
N PRO A 39 -2.55 12.47 -8.31
CA PRO A 39 -3.06 11.10 -8.23
C PRO A 39 -2.20 10.08 -9.01
N GLN A 40 -1.64 10.49 -10.15
CA GLN A 40 -0.77 9.62 -10.95
C GLN A 40 0.55 9.32 -10.23
N ILE A 41 1.19 10.34 -9.64
CA ILE A 41 2.42 10.14 -8.83
C ILE A 41 2.11 9.27 -7.62
N PHE A 42 0.94 9.45 -7.03
CA PHE A 42 0.47 8.67 -5.89
C PHE A 42 0.34 7.18 -6.24
N GLU A 43 -0.36 6.86 -7.33
CA GLU A 43 -0.48 5.48 -7.82
C GLU A 43 0.89 4.87 -8.15
N GLN A 44 1.72 5.61 -8.89
CA GLN A 44 3.07 5.17 -9.23
C GLN A 44 3.92 4.90 -7.98
N THR A 45 3.78 5.74 -6.95
CA THR A 45 4.47 5.57 -5.66
C THR A 45 4.02 4.28 -4.97
N GLY A 46 2.72 4.02 -4.93
CA GLY A 46 2.17 2.78 -4.36
C GLY A 46 2.66 1.52 -5.10
N ARG A 47 2.56 1.51 -6.42
CA ARG A 47 3.07 0.42 -7.28
C ARG A 47 4.58 0.22 -7.12
N HIS A 48 5.34 1.30 -7.06
CA HIS A 48 6.78 1.24 -6.88
C HIS A 48 7.13 0.63 -5.52
N TYR A 49 6.47 1.05 -4.44
CA TYR A 49 6.67 0.45 -3.12
C TYR A 49 6.45 -1.07 -3.12
N LEU A 50 5.30 -1.54 -3.62
CA LEU A 50 5.02 -2.96 -3.71
C LEU A 50 5.99 -3.71 -4.65
N SER A 51 6.44 -3.07 -5.74
CA SER A 51 7.48 -3.64 -6.60
C SER A 51 8.80 -3.83 -5.86
N LEU A 52 9.22 -2.86 -5.02
CA LEU A 52 10.45 -2.97 -4.23
C LEU A 52 10.37 -4.06 -3.17
N VAL A 53 9.22 -4.19 -2.50
CA VAL A 53 8.95 -5.27 -1.53
C VAL A 53 9.08 -6.62 -2.23
N ASN A 54 8.35 -6.82 -3.34
CA ASN A 54 8.36 -8.07 -4.08
C ASN A 54 9.73 -8.42 -4.69
N LYS A 55 10.45 -7.42 -5.25
CA LYS A 55 11.83 -7.59 -5.72
C LYS A 55 12.77 -8.03 -4.59
N GLY A 56 12.56 -7.49 -3.38
CA GLY A 56 13.35 -7.83 -2.20
C GLY A 56 13.14 -9.26 -1.74
N LEU A 57 11.87 -9.68 -1.65
CA LEU A 57 11.47 -11.00 -1.15
C LEU A 57 11.77 -12.12 -2.15
N PHE A 58 11.29 -11.98 -3.39
CA PHE A 58 11.28 -13.08 -4.37
C PHE A 58 12.43 -13.02 -5.37
N LYS A 59 13.15 -11.89 -5.47
CA LYS A 59 14.32 -11.70 -6.36
C LYS A 59 14.02 -12.15 -7.80
N ARG A 60 14.64 -13.25 -8.26
CA ARG A 60 14.45 -13.82 -9.61
C ARG A 60 13.03 -14.34 -9.82
N GLN A 61 12.38 -14.87 -8.78
CA GLN A 61 11.01 -15.37 -8.87
C GLN A 61 10.00 -14.25 -9.15
N TYR A 62 10.23 -13.04 -8.65
CA TYR A 62 9.42 -11.88 -9.05
C TYR A 62 9.69 -11.45 -10.49
N ARG A 63 10.97 -11.43 -10.91
CA ARG A 63 11.35 -10.95 -12.24
C ARG A 63 10.87 -11.86 -13.38
N TYR A 64 10.97 -13.18 -13.20
CA TYR A 64 10.71 -14.15 -14.28
C TYR A 64 9.55 -15.10 -13.98
N GLY A 65 9.32 -15.42 -12.71
CA GLY A 65 8.21 -16.28 -12.28
C GLY A 65 6.96 -15.51 -11.90
N HIS A 66 6.99 -14.18 -12.01
CA HIS A 66 5.90 -13.27 -11.64
C HIS A 66 5.33 -13.48 -10.22
N THR A 67 6.11 -14.10 -9.33
CA THR A 67 5.70 -14.34 -7.94
C THR A 67 5.64 -13.02 -7.18
N LYS A 68 4.50 -12.74 -6.56
CA LYS A 68 4.25 -11.52 -5.79
C LYS A 68 3.38 -11.81 -4.58
N LEU A 69 3.52 -10.99 -3.55
CA LEU A 69 2.52 -10.88 -2.49
C LEU A 69 1.26 -10.26 -3.06
N ASN A 70 0.10 -10.74 -2.60
CA ASN A 70 -1.14 -10.01 -2.81
C ASN A 70 -1.06 -8.68 -2.07
N GLY A 71 -1.45 -7.61 -2.75
CA GLY A 71 -1.40 -6.28 -2.20
C GLY A 71 -2.42 -5.39 -2.86
N ILE A 72 -3.12 -4.61 -2.05
CA ILE A 72 -3.97 -3.52 -2.50
C ILE A 72 -3.53 -2.26 -1.79
N PHE A 73 -3.81 -1.11 -2.38
CA PHE A 73 -3.60 0.16 -1.69
C PHE A 73 -4.64 1.19 -2.09
N CYS A 74 -4.85 2.18 -1.23
CA CYS A 74 -5.71 3.31 -1.53
C CYS A 74 -5.07 4.65 -1.17
N MET A 75 -5.67 5.69 -1.74
CA MET A 75 -5.21 7.06 -1.63
C MET A 75 -6.07 7.85 -0.66
N GLU A 76 -5.48 8.32 0.43
CA GLU A 76 -6.11 9.32 1.29
C GLU A 76 -5.50 10.70 1.03
N LEU A 77 -6.24 11.54 0.31
CA LEU A 77 -5.95 12.96 0.22
C LEU A 77 -6.28 13.60 1.56
N GLY A 78 -5.28 13.90 2.37
CA GLY A 78 -5.47 14.67 3.58
C GLY A 78 -6.08 16.05 3.26
N GLY A 79 -6.89 16.58 4.19
CA GLY A 79 -7.34 17.96 4.13
C GLY A 79 -6.19 18.97 4.22
N LEU A 80 -6.49 20.27 4.31
CA LEU A 80 -5.47 21.33 4.34
C LEU A 80 -4.38 21.09 5.40
N GLU A 81 -4.76 20.61 6.58
CA GLU A 81 -3.85 20.35 7.70
C GLU A 81 -3.23 18.95 7.69
N LYS A 82 -3.87 17.99 7.03
CA LYS A 82 -3.38 16.59 6.98
C LYS A 82 -2.50 16.39 5.76
N ARG A 83 -1.51 15.49 5.87
CA ARG A 83 -0.69 15.12 4.73
C ARG A 83 -1.46 14.13 3.85
N PRO A 84 -1.05 13.91 2.60
CA PRO A 84 -1.51 12.76 1.83
C PRO A 84 -0.90 11.47 2.40
N HIS A 85 -1.69 10.40 2.47
CA HIS A 85 -1.28 9.11 3.05
C HIS A 85 -1.65 7.94 2.14
N LEU A 86 -0.68 7.08 1.85
CA LEU A 86 -0.88 5.77 1.22
C LEU A 86 -1.22 4.74 2.28
N HIS A 87 -2.26 3.96 2.02
CA HIS A 87 -2.70 2.86 2.86
C HIS A 87 -2.60 1.56 2.05
N PHE A 88 -1.77 0.60 2.48
CA PHE A 88 -1.65 -0.73 1.87
C PHE A 88 -2.21 -1.83 2.76
N ALA A 89 -2.92 -2.78 2.15
CA ALA A 89 -3.14 -4.11 2.73
C ALA A 89 -2.31 -5.10 1.95
N ILE A 90 -1.49 -5.87 2.66
CA ILE A 90 -0.50 -6.76 2.07
C ILE A 90 -0.65 -8.14 2.71
N GLY A 91 -0.82 -9.15 1.87
CA GLY A 91 -0.86 -10.55 2.29
C GLY A 91 0.54 -11.08 2.60
N SER A 92 0.60 -12.15 3.38
CA SER A 92 1.82 -12.95 3.51
C SER A 92 1.91 -13.99 2.41
N HIS A 93 2.98 -14.79 2.46
CA HIS A 93 3.16 -15.95 1.62
C HIS A 93 3.62 -17.08 2.54
N ASP A 94 2.96 -18.25 2.49
CA ASP A 94 3.15 -19.34 3.47
C ASP A 94 4.60 -19.80 3.62
N LYS A 95 5.39 -19.67 2.55
CA LYS A 95 6.81 -20.03 2.51
C LYS A 95 7.76 -18.96 3.07
N LEU A 96 7.26 -17.78 3.44
CA LEU A 96 8.05 -16.65 3.93
C LEU A 96 7.78 -16.42 5.41
N HIS A 97 8.85 -16.19 6.18
CA HIS A 97 8.70 -15.84 7.58
C HIS A 97 8.15 -14.42 7.72
N LYS A 98 7.24 -14.19 8.67
CA LYS A 98 6.61 -12.88 8.90
C LYS A 98 7.64 -11.76 9.14
N ASP A 99 8.70 -12.05 9.89
CA ASP A 99 9.78 -11.09 10.14
C ASP A 99 10.55 -10.70 8.88
N GLU A 100 10.69 -11.63 7.93
CA GLU A 100 11.33 -11.32 6.65
C GLU A 100 10.48 -10.34 5.85
N ILE A 101 9.17 -10.58 5.78
CA ILE A 101 8.22 -9.67 5.14
C ILE A 101 8.29 -8.29 5.80
N LEU A 102 8.17 -8.23 7.13
CA LEU A 102 8.24 -6.98 7.90
C LEU A 102 9.54 -6.20 7.66
N ARG A 103 10.68 -6.89 7.60
CA ARG A 103 11.98 -6.29 7.27
C ARG A 103 11.97 -5.68 5.87
N HIS A 104 11.38 -6.36 4.89
CA HIS A 104 11.31 -5.87 3.51
C HIS A 104 10.33 -4.70 3.33
N LEU A 105 9.21 -4.68 4.05
CA LEU A 105 8.30 -3.53 4.12
C LEU A 105 9.05 -2.28 4.62
N ASN A 106 9.72 -2.38 5.76
CA ASN A 106 10.52 -1.30 6.34
C ASN A 106 11.69 -0.86 5.44
N LYS A 107 12.34 -1.80 4.74
CA LYS A 107 13.47 -1.46 3.86
C LYS A 107 13.01 -0.78 2.57
N ALA A 108 11.85 -1.14 2.04
CA ALA A 108 11.35 -0.60 0.79
C ALA A 108 10.96 0.88 0.90
N CYS A 109 10.38 1.31 2.03
CA CYS A 109 9.93 2.71 2.17
C CYS A 109 11.09 3.71 2.13
N LYS A 110 12.26 3.33 2.65
CA LYS A 110 13.49 4.14 2.63
C LYS A 110 14.01 4.46 1.23
N LYS A 111 13.54 3.74 0.21
CA LYS A 111 13.90 3.93 -1.19
C LYS A 111 12.88 4.74 -1.98
N ILE A 112 11.76 5.10 -1.36
CA ILE A 112 10.70 5.85 -2.01
C ILE A 112 10.91 7.34 -1.74
N ASP A 113 11.22 8.09 -2.79
CA ASP A 113 11.52 9.52 -2.67
C ASP A 113 10.33 10.32 -2.13
N TRP A 114 9.10 9.95 -2.48
CA TRP A 114 7.91 10.69 -2.03
C TRP A 114 7.54 10.48 -0.56
N VAL A 115 8.20 9.58 0.16
CA VAL A 115 7.92 9.29 1.57
C VAL A 115 8.42 10.42 2.46
N LYS A 116 7.61 10.78 3.46
CA LYS A 116 7.98 11.72 4.51
C LYS A 116 7.97 11.03 5.88
N GLY A 117 9.17 10.79 6.41
CA GLY A 117 9.34 10.16 7.72
C GLY A 117 9.20 8.64 7.65
N ASP A 118 8.88 8.03 8.79
CA ASP A 118 8.69 6.59 8.89
C ASP A 118 7.29 6.15 8.45
N ILE A 119 7.17 4.85 8.17
CA ILE A 119 5.89 4.20 7.88
C ILE A 119 5.34 3.54 9.15
N HIS A 120 4.03 3.46 9.25
CA HIS A 120 3.37 2.67 10.28
C HIS A 120 3.01 1.31 9.69
N ILE A 121 3.36 0.22 10.40
CA ILE A 121 3.02 -1.14 10.02
C ILE A 121 2.32 -1.80 11.21
N ALA A 122 1.15 -2.37 10.97
CA ALA A 122 0.38 -3.11 11.96
C ALA A 122 -0.14 -4.42 11.36
N PRO A 123 -0.47 -5.43 12.19
CA PRO A 123 -1.27 -6.56 11.73
C PRO A 123 -2.58 -6.07 11.09
N TYR A 124 -3.01 -6.71 10.01
CA TYR A 124 -4.24 -6.36 9.30
C TYR A 124 -5.52 -6.60 10.13
N GLN A 125 -5.43 -7.35 11.23
CA GLN A 125 -6.55 -7.90 12.00
C GLN A 125 -7.47 -6.87 12.71
N ASP A 126 -7.48 -5.58 12.33
CA ASP A 126 -8.25 -4.58 13.06
C ASP A 126 -9.29 -3.78 12.26
N LYS A 127 -10.39 -3.50 12.97
CA LYS A 127 -11.64 -2.89 12.52
C LYS A 127 -11.42 -1.43 12.10
N GLY A 128 -11.01 -1.23 10.85
CA GLY A 128 -10.86 0.12 10.32
C GLY A 128 -10.32 0.19 8.89
N TRP A 129 -9.66 -0.87 8.42
CA TRP A 129 -9.10 -0.89 7.06
C TRP A 129 -10.15 -0.65 5.98
N LEU A 130 -11.28 -1.34 6.12
CA LEU A 130 -12.42 -1.17 5.24
C LEU A 130 -12.94 0.27 5.30
N ASN A 131 -13.01 0.86 6.50
CA ASN A 131 -13.39 2.26 6.65
C ASN A 131 -12.41 3.21 5.94
N TYR A 132 -11.10 2.93 5.93
CA TYR A 132 -10.12 3.71 5.17
C TYR A 132 -10.30 3.57 3.66
N LEU A 133 -10.51 2.36 3.15
CA LEU A 133 -10.81 2.10 1.73
C LEU A 133 -12.11 2.78 1.28
N LEU A 134 -13.12 2.81 2.15
CA LEU A 134 -14.42 3.42 1.88
C LEU A 134 -14.43 4.94 2.03
N LYS A 135 -13.58 5.50 2.89
CA LYS A 135 -13.54 6.95 3.17
C LYS A 135 -13.25 7.77 1.93
N THR A 136 -12.38 7.27 1.06
CA THR A 136 -11.95 7.93 -0.19
C THR A 136 -12.68 7.38 -1.42
N GLY A 137 -13.55 6.39 -1.23
CA GLY A 137 -14.31 5.71 -2.27
C GLY A 137 -13.54 4.57 -2.94
N PHE A 138 -14.27 3.50 -3.31
CA PHE A 138 -13.71 2.29 -3.91
C PHE A 138 -12.91 2.54 -5.20
N SER A 139 -13.22 3.61 -5.94
CA SER A 139 -12.46 4.02 -7.14
C SER A 139 -11.02 4.45 -6.86
N SER A 140 -10.67 4.74 -5.60
CA SER A 140 -9.31 5.08 -5.18
C SER A 140 -8.45 3.87 -4.84
N VAL A 141 -9.03 2.67 -4.86
CA VAL A 141 -8.34 1.41 -4.58
C VAL A 141 -7.63 0.92 -5.83
N VAL A 142 -6.34 0.64 -5.70
CA VAL A 142 -5.48 0.14 -6.76
C VAL A 142 -5.03 -1.27 -6.44
N PHE A 143 -5.20 -2.15 -7.44
CA PHE A 143 -4.80 -3.56 -7.39
C PHE A 143 -3.38 -3.72 -7.93
N HIS A 144 -2.58 -4.54 -7.24
CA HIS A 144 -1.19 -4.82 -7.59
C HIS A 144 -0.96 -6.25 -8.04
#